data_AF-A0A7V4JRK2-F1
#
_entry.id   AF-A0A7V4JRK2-F1
#
_cell.length_a   1.000
_cell.length_b   1.000
_cell.length_c   1.000
_cell.angle_alpha   90.00
_cell.angle_beta   90.00
_cell.angle_gamma   90.00
#
_symmetry.space_group_name_H-M   'P 1'
#
loop_
_entity.id
_entity.type
_entity.pdbx_description
1 polymer ?
#
loop_
_entity_poly.entity_id
_entity_poly.type
_entity_poly.pdbx_seq_one_letter_code
_entity_poly.pdbx_strand_id
1 'polypeptide(L)'
;MTTSRERIHTALEHRTPDRVPLDLGSTPTTGMHASTVYRLRQALHLDPPGTPVKVIEPFQMLGEIAPDLIEALGVDAVPVTGSTTFFGFRNEGWKPWTFFDGTPLLVPRDFNTDPEPNGDILMYPEGDRSAPPSGRMPYGGYYFDAIVRQPPLDEDNLNVEDNLEEFGPISDAELEHFRTEVERQYTGTDKAVVANFGGTSFGDIALVPAPWLKHPRGIRDIEEWYVSTATRQ
;
A
#
# COMPACT_ATOMS: atom_id res chain seq x y z
N MET A 1 -28.40 -8.59 17.00
CA MET A 1 -27.12 -9.27 16.72
C MET A 1 -26.04 -8.21 16.76
N THR A 2 -24.87 -8.51 17.32
CA THR A 2 -23.73 -7.58 17.34
C THR A 2 -23.20 -7.41 15.93
N THR A 3 -23.17 -6.17 15.44
CA THR A 3 -22.58 -5.81 14.14
C THR A 3 -21.07 -5.93 14.16
N SER A 4 -20.46 -6.01 12.98
CA SER A 4 -19.00 -6.02 12.81
C SER A 4 -18.32 -4.81 13.46
N ARG A 5 -18.91 -3.63 13.31
CA ARG A 5 -18.48 -2.40 13.96
C ARG A 5 -18.58 -2.49 15.48
N GLU A 6 -19.73 -2.89 16.02
CA GLU A 6 -19.90 -3.04 17.48
C GLU A 6 -18.94 -4.07 18.08
N ARG A 7 -18.64 -5.15 17.34
CA ARG A 7 -17.67 -6.18 17.73
C ARG A 7 -16.27 -5.59 17.89
N ILE A 8 -15.80 -4.82 16.92
CA ILE A 8 -14.50 -4.13 16.99
C ILE A 8 -14.48 -3.11 18.13
N HIS A 9 -15.50 -2.25 18.25
CA HIS A 9 -15.57 -1.27 19.34
C HIS A 9 -15.54 -1.93 20.72
N THR A 10 -16.28 -3.03 20.90
CA THR A 10 -16.30 -3.78 22.17
C THR A 10 -14.89 -4.29 22.52
N ALA A 11 -14.15 -4.81 21.55
CA ALA A 11 -12.78 -5.27 21.75
C ALA A 11 -11.81 -4.12 22.06
N LEU A 12 -11.91 -2.99 21.36
CA LEU A 12 -11.10 -1.79 21.61
C LEU A 12 -11.34 -1.18 22.99
N GLU A 13 -12.54 -1.35 23.54
CA GLU A 13 -12.88 -0.97 24.91
C GLU A 13 -12.45 -2.00 25.96
N HIS A 14 -11.65 -3.00 25.57
CA HIS A 14 -11.18 -4.09 26.43
C HIS A 14 -12.32 -4.93 27.06
N ARG A 15 -13.47 -5.01 26.39
CA ARG A 15 -14.59 -5.89 26.75
C ARG A 15 -14.59 -7.12 25.85
N THR A 16 -15.13 -8.24 26.31
CA THR A 16 -15.21 -9.47 25.50
C THR A 16 -16.35 -9.36 24.47
N PRO A 17 -16.06 -9.32 23.17
CA PRO A 17 -17.09 -9.37 22.12
C PRO A 17 -17.70 -10.77 21.98
N ASP A 18 -18.68 -10.91 21.10
CA ASP A 18 -19.31 -12.20 20.74
C ASP A 18 -18.32 -13.18 20.09
N ARG A 19 -17.28 -12.69 19.40
CA ARG A 19 -16.13 -13.45 18.88
C ARG A 19 -14.94 -12.52 18.63
N VAL A 20 -13.75 -13.10 18.44
CA VAL A 20 -12.53 -12.33 18.09
C VAL A 20 -12.77 -11.56 16.77
N PRO A 21 -12.59 -10.22 16.75
CA PRO A 21 -12.71 -9.45 15.51
C PRO A 21 -11.63 -9.81 14.49
N LEU A 22 -11.97 -9.81 13.20
CA LEU A 22 -11.06 -10.10 12.10
C LEU A 22 -10.91 -8.89 11.17
N ASP A 23 -9.67 -8.46 10.96
CA ASP A 23 -9.30 -7.58 9.86
C ASP A 23 -8.47 -8.35 8.81
N LEU A 24 -8.88 -8.22 7.55
CA LEU A 24 -8.15 -8.72 6.39
C LEU A 24 -8.38 -7.75 5.22
N GLY A 25 -7.35 -6.98 4.88
CA GLY A 25 -7.35 -6.07 3.75
C GLY A 25 -7.79 -4.65 4.05
N SER A 26 -8.03 -4.26 5.31
CA SER A 26 -8.33 -2.86 5.62
C SER A 26 -7.09 -1.94 5.69
N THR A 27 -5.89 -2.51 5.79
CA THR A 27 -4.61 -1.78 5.80
C THR A 27 -3.54 -2.51 4.96
N PRO A 28 -2.42 -1.84 4.60
CA PRO A 28 -1.28 -2.52 3.96
C PRO A 28 -0.70 -3.66 4.81
N THR A 29 -0.77 -3.56 6.15
CA THR A 29 -0.27 -4.59 7.07
C THR A 29 -1.20 -5.80 7.18
N THR A 30 -2.49 -5.64 6.89
CA THR A 30 -3.50 -6.71 7.00
C THR A 30 -3.93 -7.24 5.63
N GLY A 31 -3.26 -6.84 4.56
CA GLY A 31 -3.55 -7.28 3.20
C GLY A 31 -3.08 -8.70 2.87
N MET A 32 -3.34 -9.10 1.63
CA MET A 32 -2.96 -10.41 1.11
C MET A 32 -2.41 -10.26 -0.31
N HIS A 33 -1.29 -10.92 -0.59
CA HIS A 33 -0.70 -10.93 -1.94
C HIS A 33 -1.73 -11.37 -2.99
N ALA A 34 -1.75 -10.70 -4.15
CA ALA A 34 -2.80 -10.85 -5.16
C ALA A 34 -2.96 -12.28 -5.70
N SER A 35 -1.86 -13.03 -5.89
CA SER A 35 -1.93 -14.46 -6.26
C SER A 35 -2.60 -15.33 -5.19
N THR A 36 -2.44 -14.99 -3.91
CA THR A 36 -3.09 -15.72 -2.81
C THR A 36 -4.57 -15.38 -2.75
N VAL A 37 -4.93 -14.10 -2.96
CA VAL A 37 -6.34 -13.68 -3.10
C VAL A 37 -7.01 -14.45 -4.24
N TYR A 38 -6.37 -14.51 -5.41
CA TYR A 38 -6.88 -15.27 -6.56
C TYR A 38 -7.14 -16.74 -6.18
N ARG A 39 -6.15 -17.43 -5.63
CA ARG A 39 -6.27 -18.84 -5.23
C ARG A 39 -7.38 -19.06 -4.21
N LEU A 40 -7.52 -18.16 -3.23
CA LEU A 40 -8.58 -18.24 -2.23
C LEU A 40 -9.97 -18.05 -2.84
N ARG A 41 -10.14 -17.06 -3.73
CA ARG A 41 -11.40 -16.84 -4.45
C ARG A 41 -11.78 -18.05 -5.30
N GLN A 42 -10.82 -18.69 -5.96
CA GLN A 42 -11.04 -19.93 -6.70
C GLN A 42 -11.45 -21.10 -5.79
N ALA A 43 -10.79 -21.27 -4.64
CA ALA A 43 -11.10 -22.33 -3.68
C ALA A 43 -12.48 -22.17 -3.04
N LEU A 44 -12.96 -20.93 -2.88
CA LEU A 44 -14.29 -20.61 -2.37
C LEU A 44 -15.35 -20.53 -3.47
N HIS A 45 -14.98 -20.75 -4.74
CA HIS A 45 -15.86 -20.65 -5.91
C HIS A 45 -16.56 -19.28 -6.02
N LEU A 46 -15.88 -18.21 -5.60
CA LEU A 46 -16.42 -16.84 -5.67
C LEU A 46 -16.37 -16.27 -7.08
N ASP A 47 -15.43 -16.75 -7.91
CA ASP A 47 -15.31 -16.35 -9.31
C ASP A 47 -15.12 -17.56 -10.24
N PRO A 48 -15.47 -17.41 -11.53
CA PRO A 48 -14.95 -18.27 -12.58
C PRO A 48 -13.40 -18.29 -12.62
N PRO A 49 -12.78 -19.41 -13.03
CA PRO A 49 -11.35 -19.45 -13.31
C PRO A 49 -10.93 -18.40 -14.33
N GLY A 50 -9.82 -17.72 -14.07
CA GLY A 50 -9.30 -16.66 -14.94
C GLY A 50 -9.79 -15.25 -14.61
N THR A 51 -10.73 -15.08 -13.69
CA THR A 51 -11.16 -13.75 -13.23
C THR A 51 -9.99 -13.04 -12.54
N PRO A 52 -9.59 -11.83 -13.01
CA PRO A 52 -8.41 -11.18 -12.49
C PRO A 52 -8.65 -10.50 -11.14
N VAL A 53 -7.61 -10.46 -10.30
CA VAL A 53 -7.61 -9.70 -9.04
C VAL A 53 -6.96 -8.34 -9.25
N LYS A 54 -7.57 -7.27 -8.72
CA LYS A 54 -6.95 -5.94 -8.73
C LYS A 54 -5.81 -5.86 -7.73
N VAL A 55 -4.65 -5.35 -8.15
CA VAL A 55 -3.53 -5.02 -7.27
C VAL A 55 -3.74 -3.61 -6.72
N ILE A 56 -4.20 -3.51 -5.48
CA ILE A 56 -4.57 -2.22 -4.85
C ILE A 56 -3.39 -1.55 -4.14
N GLU A 57 -2.35 -2.32 -3.81
CA GLU A 57 -1.11 -1.82 -3.21
C GLU A 57 0.06 -2.47 -3.98
N PRO A 58 0.70 -1.74 -4.90
CA PRO A 58 1.75 -2.28 -5.75
C PRO A 58 3.03 -2.70 -5.03
N PHE A 59 3.44 -2.04 -3.95
CA PHE A 59 4.75 -2.28 -3.32
C PHE A 59 4.88 -3.72 -2.83
N GLN A 60 3.85 -4.22 -2.14
CA GLN A 60 3.76 -5.59 -1.63
C GLN A 60 2.92 -6.51 -2.53
N MET A 61 2.42 -5.99 -3.66
CA MET A 61 1.51 -6.68 -4.58
C MET A 61 0.23 -7.19 -3.89
N LEU A 62 -0.40 -6.35 -3.06
CA LEU A 62 -1.63 -6.72 -2.34
C LEU A 62 -2.84 -6.68 -3.27
N GLY A 63 -3.63 -7.76 -3.22
CA GLY A 63 -4.87 -7.89 -3.96
C GLY A 63 -6.07 -7.28 -3.23
N GLU A 64 -7.05 -6.82 -4.00
CA GLU A 64 -8.35 -6.37 -3.49
C GLU A 64 -9.07 -7.52 -2.77
N ILE A 65 -9.36 -7.33 -1.48
CA ILE A 65 -10.29 -8.19 -0.74
C ILE A 65 -11.70 -7.67 -1.01
N ALA A 66 -12.30 -8.14 -2.10
CA ALA A 66 -13.60 -7.66 -2.56
C ALA A 66 -14.75 -8.02 -1.57
N PRO A 67 -15.87 -7.28 -1.59
CA PRO A 67 -16.95 -7.42 -0.59
C PRO A 67 -17.48 -8.85 -0.41
N ASP A 68 -17.60 -9.63 -1.48
CA ASP A 68 -18.03 -11.03 -1.42
C ASP A 68 -17.04 -11.94 -0.67
N LEU A 69 -15.74 -11.70 -0.82
CA LEU A 69 -14.69 -12.40 -0.06
C LEU A 69 -14.67 -11.95 1.41
N ILE A 70 -14.87 -10.66 1.67
CA ILE A 70 -15.03 -10.12 3.03
C ILE A 70 -16.19 -10.83 3.74
N GLU A 71 -17.34 -10.98 3.08
CA GLU A 71 -18.50 -11.69 3.63
C GLU A 71 -18.21 -13.19 3.82
N ALA A 72 -17.62 -13.86 2.82
CA ALA A 72 -17.32 -15.29 2.90
C ALA A 72 -16.36 -15.65 4.05
N LEU A 73 -15.43 -14.74 4.37
CA LEU A 73 -14.46 -14.91 5.46
C LEU A 73 -14.94 -14.34 6.80
N GLY A 74 -16.07 -13.61 6.81
CA GLY A 74 -16.58 -12.96 8.01
C GLY A 74 -15.67 -11.86 8.55
N VAL A 75 -15.01 -11.11 7.65
CA VAL A 75 -14.14 -9.97 7.98
C VAL A 75 -14.99 -8.81 8.49
N ASP A 76 -14.53 -8.17 9.57
CA ASP A 76 -15.28 -7.19 10.34
C ASP A 76 -14.92 -5.72 10.00
N ALA A 77 -13.88 -5.50 9.19
CA ALA A 77 -13.34 -4.18 8.84
C ALA A 77 -13.31 -3.93 7.32
N VAL A 78 -13.36 -2.65 6.93
CA VAL A 78 -13.20 -2.20 5.53
C VAL A 78 -12.21 -1.04 5.43
N PRO A 79 -11.40 -0.98 4.36
CA PRO A 79 -10.43 0.09 4.16
C PRO A 79 -11.09 1.40 3.71
N VAL A 80 -10.48 2.50 4.16
CA VAL A 80 -10.49 3.78 3.44
C VAL A 80 -9.03 4.21 3.26
N THR A 81 -8.60 4.35 2.02
CA THR A 81 -7.22 4.69 1.65
C THR A 81 -7.18 5.93 0.78
N GLY A 82 -5.99 6.56 0.71
CA GLY A 82 -5.75 7.68 -0.18
C GLY A 82 -5.86 7.30 -1.67
N SER A 83 -5.83 8.32 -2.53
CA SER A 83 -6.03 8.19 -3.97
C SER A 83 -4.77 7.74 -4.74
N THR A 84 -3.61 7.80 -4.10
CA THR A 84 -2.31 7.42 -4.66
C THR A 84 -1.75 6.13 -4.05
N THR A 85 -0.94 5.42 -4.82
CA THR A 85 -0.20 4.24 -4.38
C THR A 85 1.04 4.64 -3.59
N PHE A 86 1.73 3.64 -3.00
CA PHE A 86 3.02 3.82 -2.33
C PHE A 86 4.12 4.42 -3.23
N PHE A 87 3.99 4.29 -4.54
CA PHE A 87 4.90 4.89 -5.52
C PHE A 87 4.42 6.26 -6.02
N GLY A 88 3.32 6.81 -5.50
CA GLY A 88 2.87 8.18 -5.78
C GLY A 88 1.96 8.36 -7.00
N PHE A 89 1.67 7.31 -7.78
CA PHE A 89 0.71 7.40 -8.89
C PHE A 89 -0.72 7.04 -8.46
N ARG A 90 -1.74 7.45 -9.22
CA ARG A 90 -3.15 7.19 -8.89
C ARG A 90 -3.51 5.71 -9.02
N ASN A 91 -4.29 5.21 -8.07
CA ASN A 91 -4.75 3.81 -8.05
C ASN A 91 -6.01 3.60 -8.92
N GLU A 92 -5.91 3.92 -10.21
CA GLU A 92 -7.05 3.95 -11.15
C GLU A 92 -6.67 3.44 -12.55
N GLY A 93 -7.64 3.41 -13.46
CA GLY A 93 -7.39 3.12 -14.88
C GLY A 93 -6.84 1.71 -15.14
N TRP A 94 -7.38 0.74 -14.40
CA TRP A 94 -6.97 -0.67 -14.38
C TRP A 94 -6.69 -1.26 -15.77
N LYS A 95 -5.53 -1.93 -15.91
CA LYS A 95 -5.14 -2.66 -17.11
C LYS A 95 -4.83 -4.13 -16.81
N PRO A 96 -5.11 -5.06 -17.74
CA PRO A 96 -4.76 -6.46 -17.59
C PRO A 96 -3.24 -6.65 -17.46
N TRP A 97 -2.85 -7.53 -16.56
CA TRP A 97 -1.47 -7.94 -16.37
C TRP A 97 -1.41 -9.38 -15.83
N THR A 98 -0.31 -10.08 -16.05
CA THR A 98 -0.16 -11.48 -15.60
C THR A 98 1.07 -11.57 -14.71
N PHE A 99 0.87 -12.08 -13.49
CA PHE A 99 1.99 -12.25 -12.56
C PHE A 99 2.94 -13.35 -13.02
N PHE A 100 4.14 -13.40 -12.42
CA PHE A 100 5.14 -14.42 -12.77
C PHE A 100 4.64 -15.86 -12.61
N ASP A 101 3.70 -16.12 -11.69
CA ASP A 101 3.09 -17.43 -11.49
C ASP A 101 1.89 -17.73 -12.41
N GLY A 102 1.62 -16.86 -13.38
CA GLY A 102 0.50 -16.97 -14.31
C GLY A 102 -0.83 -16.44 -13.78
N THR A 103 -0.86 -15.88 -12.55
CA THR A 103 -2.10 -15.31 -12.00
C THR A 103 -2.57 -14.12 -12.86
N PRO A 104 -3.85 -14.11 -13.31
CA PRO A 104 -4.41 -12.97 -13.99
C PRO A 104 -4.68 -11.83 -12.99
N LEU A 105 -4.20 -10.64 -13.30
CA LEU A 105 -4.29 -9.46 -12.45
C LEU A 105 -4.79 -8.24 -13.23
N LEU A 106 -5.28 -7.26 -12.48
CA LEU A 106 -5.49 -5.90 -12.94
C LEU A 106 -4.55 -4.98 -12.16
N VAL A 107 -3.69 -4.24 -12.85
CA VAL A 107 -2.78 -3.26 -12.22
C VAL A 107 -3.22 -1.84 -12.58
N PRO A 108 -2.87 -0.81 -11.79
CA PRO A 108 -3.18 0.58 -12.13
C PRO A 108 -2.56 0.98 -13.47
N ARG A 109 -3.17 1.98 -14.15
CA ARG A 109 -2.71 2.47 -15.46
C ARG A 109 -1.21 2.74 -15.49
N ASP A 110 -0.74 3.42 -14.44
CA ASP A 110 0.60 3.97 -14.32
C ASP A 110 1.59 2.99 -13.63
N PHE A 111 1.15 1.75 -13.35
CA PHE A 111 2.05 0.65 -13.02
C PHE A 111 2.85 0.28 -14.29
N ASN A 112 4.12 0.64 -14.34
CA ASN A 112 4.97 0.32 -15.49
C ASN A 112 5.34 -1.17 -15.49
N THR A 113 4.99 -1.89 -16.57
CA THR A 113 5.05 -3.36 -16.64
C THR A 113 6.15 -3.91 -17.53
N ASP A 114 6.91 -3.06 -18.21
CA ASP A 114 7.95 -3.49 -19.14
C ASP A 114 9.14 -4.05 -18.35
N PRO A 115 9.45 -5.36 -18.44
CA PRO A 115 10.55 -5.94 -17.70
C PRO A 115 11.90 -5.53 -18.30
N GLU A 116 12.92 -5.44 -17.45
CA GLU A 116 14.31 -5.26 -17.85
C GLU A 116 14.85 -6.53 -18.55
N PRO A 117 16.00 -6.45 -19.25
CA PRO A 117 16.57 -7.62 -19.95
C PRO A 117 16.82 -8.85 -19.06
N ASN A 118 17.00 -8.67 -17.76
CA ASN A 118 17.15 -9.75 -16.77
C ASN A 118 15.82 -10.30 -16.23
N GLY A 119 14.68 -9.72 -16.65
CA GLY A 119 13.34 -10.08 -16.21
C GLY A 119 12.83 -9.32 -14.98
N ASP A 120 13.65 -8.46 -14.37
CA ASP A 120 13.21 -7.64 -13.23
C ASP A 120 12.17 -6.61 -13.69
N ILE A 121 11.28 -6.24 -12.78
CA ILE A 121 10.33 -5.15 -13.01
C ILE A 121 10.79 -3.95 -12.19
N LEU A 122 11.04 -2.84 -12.87
CA LEU A 122 11.33 -1.57 -12.24
C LEU A 122 10.05 -0.76 -12.07
N MET A 123 9.94 -0.11 -10.91
CA MET A 123 8.86 0.83 -10.62
C MET A 123 9.40 2.24 -10.53
N TYR A 124 8.59 3.20 -10.95
CA TYR A 124 8.99 4.60 -11.09
C TYR A 124 8.08 5.48 -10.24
N PRO A 125 8.65 6.50 -9.56
CA PRO A 125 7.87 7.45 -8.77
C PRO A 125 6.85 8.16 -9.67
N GLU A 126 5.61 8.26 -9.20
CA GLU A 126 4.48 8.85 -9.93
C GLU A 126 4.20 8.18 -11.30
N GLY A 127 4.75 7.00 -11.56
CA GLY A 127 4.70 6.36 -12.88
C GLY A 127 5.62 7.02 -13.93
N ASP A 128 6.45 7.98 -13.53
CA ASP A 128 7.27 8.81 -14.41
C ASP A 128 8.63 8.16 -14.73
N ARG A 129 8.77 7.66 -15.95
CA ARG A 129 10.00 7.01 -16.44
C ARG A 129 11.14 7.98 -16.75
N SER A 130 10.91 9.29 -16.69
CA SER A 130 11.99 10.28 -16.78
C SER A 130 12.79 10.39 -15.48
N ALA A 131 12.21 9.96 -14.36
CA ALA A 131 12.90 9.82 -13.08
C ALA A 131 13.61 8.45 -12.96
N PRO A 132 14.67 8.35 -12.15
CA PRO A 132 15.27 7.05 -11.83
C PRO A 132 14.25 6.15 -11.11
N PRO A 133 14.29 4.82 -11.36
CA PRO A 133 13.38 3.87 -10.72
C PRO A 133 13.53 3.91 -9.21
N SER A 134 12.41 3.83 -8.50
CA SER A 134 12.34 3.88 -7.04
C SER A 134 12.01 2.54 -6.40
N GLY A 135 11.62 1.53 -7.18
CA GLY A 135 11.40 0.17 -6.71
C GLY A 135 11.89 -0.87 -7.72
N ARG A 136 12.25 -2.05 -7.22
CA ARG A 136 12.61 -3.21 -8.04
C ARG A 136 11.94 -4.46 -7.50
N MET A 137 11.21 -5.16 -8.37
CA MET A 137 10.80 -6.54 -8.12
C MET A 137 11.71 -7.46 -8.93
N PRO A 138 12.57 -8.26 -8.28
CA PRO A 138 13.39 -9.24 -8.96
C PRO A 138 12.55 -10.21 -9.78
N TYR A 139 13.07 -10.74 -10.89
CA TYR A 139 12.38 -11.77 -11.66
C TYR A 139 12.00 -12.97 -10.77
N GLY A 140 10.71 -13.33 -10.76
CA GLY A 140 10.16 -14.39 -9.89
C GLY A 140 9.98 -14.00 -8.42
N GLY A 141 10.25 -12.73 -8.06
CA GLY A 141 9.95 -12.15 -6.75
C GLY A 141 8.45 -11.91 -6.53
N TYR A 142 8.09 -11.55 -5.30
CA TYR A 142 6.69 -11.35 -4.87
C TYR A 142 6.31 -9.89 -4.58
N TYR A 143 7.30 -9.03 -4.38
CA TYR A 143 7.12 -7.64 -3.98
C TYR A 143 8.28 -6.80 -4.51
N PHE A 144 8.14 -5.48 -4.44
CA PHE A 144 9.19 -4.54 -4.77
C PHE A 144 10.04 -4.24 -3.54
N ASP A 145 11.35 -4.22 -3.72
CA ASP A 145 12.28 -3.58 -2.80
C ASP A 145 12.42 -2.10 -3.19
N ALA A 146 12.54 -1.21 -2.20
CA ALA A 146 12.83 0.19 -2.46
C ALA A 146 14.28 0.35 -2.98
N ILE A 147 14.45 1.21 -3.99
CA ILE A 147 15.78 1.60 -4.49
C ILE A 147 16.20 2.86 -3.76
N VAL A 148 17.29 2.78 -2.98
CA VAL A 148 17.91 3.95 -2.37
C VAL A 148 18.48 4.84 -3.47
N ARG A 149 18.04 6.09 -3.51
CA ARG A 149 18.46 7.11 -4.48
C ARG A 149 19.15 8.31 -3.82
N GLN A 150 19.66 8.10 -2.60
CA GLN A 150 20.40 9.10 -1.86
C GLN A 150 21.69 9.48 -2.61
N PRO A 151 21.97 10.77 -2.86
CA PRO A 151 23.30 11.19 -3.27
C PRO A 151 24.31 11.03 -2.12
N PRO A 152 25.63 11.10 -2.39
CA PRO A 152 26.62 11.21 -1.33
C PRO A 152 26.29 12.37 -0.37
N LEU A 153 26.42 12.14 0.93
CA LEU A 153 26.14 13.15 1.94
C LEU A 153 27.28 14.18 2.02
N ASP A 154 26.90 15.45 2.15
CA ASP A 154 27.79 16.52 2.56
C ASP A 154 27.63 16.73 4.07
N GLU A 155 28.50 16.09 4.85
CA GLU A 155 28.40 16.07 6.32
C GLU A 155 28.49 17.47 6.95
N ASP A 156 29.19 18.40 6.30
CA ASP A 156 29.37 19.76 6.80
C ASP A 156 28.12 20.64 6.59
N ASN A 157 27.19 20.22 5.71
CA ASN A 157 26.03 20.99 5.29
C ASN A 157 24.72 20.19 5.35
N LEU A 158 24.58 19.26 6.31
CA LEU A 158 23.34 18.52 6.53
C LEU A 158 22.20 19.46 6.94
N ASN A 159 21.01 19.22 6.38
CA ASN A 159 19.81 20.02 6.60
C ASN A 159 18.64 19.11 6.97
N VAL A 160 18.03 19.33 8.13
CA VAL A 160 16.95 18.47 8.65
C VAL A 160 15.72 18.55 7.74
N GLU A 161 15.44 19.73 7.21
CA GLU A 161 14.30 20.04 6.36
C GLU A 161 14.29 19.22 5.07
N ASP A 162 15.44 18.73 4.60
CA ASP A 162 15.51 17.86 3.42
C ASP A 162 14.87 16.48 3.69
N ASN A 163 14.84 16.02 4.94
CA ASN A 163 14.16 14.80 5.36
C ASN A 163 12.68 15.00 5.66
N LEU A 164 12.17 16.23 5.57
CA LEU A 164 10.80 16.58 5.93
C LEU A 164 9.90 16.88 4.71
N GLU A 165 10.44 16.81 3.49
CA GLU A 165 9.75 17.32 2.29
C GLU A 165 8.43 16.62 1.95
N GLU A 166 8.31 15.33 2.28
CA GLU A 166 7.07 14.57 2.12
C GLU A 166 6.04 14.79 3.24
N PHE A 167 6.46 15.36 4.37
CA PHE A 167 5.63 15.53 5.56
C PHE A 167 4.89 16.88 5.51
N GLY A 168 4.01 16.99 4.51
CA GLY A 168 3.17 18.15 4.28
C GLY A 168 1.71 17.97 4.76
N PRO A 169 0.92 19.05 4.77
CA PRO A 169 -0.51 18.96 4.98
C PRO A 169 -1.18 18.16 3.84
N ILE A 170 -2.21 17.39 4.18
CA ILE A 170 -3.07 16.72 3.20
C ILE A 170 -3.84 17.79 2.42
N SER A 171 -3.84 17.69 1.09
CA SER A 171 -4.55 18.66 0.23
C SER A 171 -6.07 18.60 0.42
N ASP A 172 -6.76 19.73 0.17
CA ASP A 172 -8.23 19.80 0.25
C ASP A 172 -8.93 18.75 -0.65
N ALA A 173 -8.37 18.49 -1.83
CA ALA A 173 -8.91 17.48 -2.74
C ALA A 173 -8.81 16.06 -2.18
N GLU A 174 -7.70 15.75 -1.50
CA GLU A 174 -7.48 14.45 -0.87
C GLU A 174 -8.32 14.31 0.42
N LEU A 175 -8.49 15.39 1.19
CA LEU A 175 -9.42 15.42 2.32
C LEU A 175 -10.86 15.17 1.89
N GLU A 176 -11.28 15.76 0.76
CA GLU A 176 -12.62 15.56 0.19
C GLU A 176 -12.83 14.13 -0.33
N HIS A 177 -11.78 13.54 -0.92
CA HIS A 177 -11.75 12.11 -1.25
C HIS A 177 -11.98 11.26 0.00
N PHE A 178 -11.18 11.45 1.05
CA PHE A 178 -11.35 10.73 2.31
C PHE A 178 -12.74 10.90 2.90
N ARG A 179 -13.27 12.12 2.95
CA ARG A 179 -14.62 12.41 3.45
C ARG A 179 -15.68 11.60 2.70
N THR A 180 -15.58 11.56 1.37
CA THR A 180 -16.52 10.85 0.50
C THR A 180 -16.42 9.34 0.69
N GLU A 181 -15.20 8.79 0.74
CA GLU A 181 -14.98 7.35 0.95
C GLU A 181 -15.43 6.88 2.33
N VAL A 182 -15.14 7.64 3.38
CA VAL A 182 -15.61 7.36 4.75
C VAL A 182 -17.12 7.36 4.81
N GLU A 183 -17.79 8.39 4.28
CA GLU A 183 -19.25 8.47 4.28
C GLU A 183 -19.87 7.27 3.55
N ARG A 184 -19.33 6.92 2.37
CA ARG A 184 -19.80 5.77 1.59
C ARG A 184 -19.66 4.46 2.37
N GLN A 185 -18.50 4.20 2.97
CA GLN A 185 -18.28 2.95 3.72
C GLN A 185 -19.14 2.93 5.00
N TYR A 186 -19.15 4.01 5.77
CA TYR A 186 -19.83 4.07 7.05
C TYR A 186 -21.35 3.89 6.91
N THR A 187 -21.94 4.46 5.86
CA THR A 187 -23.39 4.33 5.57
C THR A 187 -23.75 3.07 4.78
N GLY A 188 -22.82 2.52 4.01
CA GLY A 188 -23.05 1.37 3.12
C GLY A 188 -22.84 -0.01 3.76
N THR A 189 -22.20 -0.10 4.93
CA THR A 189 -21.95 -1.37 5.62
C THR A 189 -22.03 -1.22 7.14
N ASP A 190 -22.18 -2.34 7.85
CA ASP A 190 -22.12 -2.44 9.32
C ASP A 190 -20.69 -2.74 9.83
N LYS A 191 -19.71 -2.80 8.93
CA LYS A 191 -18.28 -3.03 9.25
C LYS A 191 -17.64 -1.79 9.87
N ALA A 192 -16.55 -2.03 10.61
CA ALA A 192 -15.71 -0.94 11.08
C ALA A 192 -14.92 -0.36 9.90
N VAL A 193 -14.87 0.96 9.82
CA VAL A 193 -14.07 1.65 8.82
C VAL A 193 -12.67 1.88 9.39
N VAL A 194 -11.64 1.41 8.70
CA VAL A 194 -10.25 1.65 9.05
C VAL A 194 -9.67 2.59 8.01
N ALA A 195 -9.38 3.82 8.42
CA ALA A 195 -8.84 4.84 7.53
C ALA A 195 -7.30 4.92 7.67
N ASN A 196 -6.60 4.86 6.55
CA ASN A 196 -5.17 5.13 6.47
C ASN A 196 -4.94 6.45 5.73
N PHE A 197 -4.51 7.47 6.47
CA PHE A 197 -4.25 8.82 5.96
C PHE A 197 -2.79 9.04 5.53
N GLY A 198 -1.90 8.06 5.75
CA GLY A 198 -0.47 8.17 5.44
C GLY A 198 0.29 9.19 6.29
N GLY A 199 1.59 9.37 6.01
CA GLY A 199 2.38 10.52 6.46
C GLY A 199 2.63 10.67 7.97
N THR A 200 2.34 9.64 8.79
CA THR A 200 2.38 9.74 10.26
C THR A 200 3.52 8.94 10.92
N SER A 201 4.29 8.18 10.15
CA SER A 201 5.39 7.37 10.65
C SER A 201 6.74 7.89 10.16
N PHE A 202 7.49 8.51 11.06
CA PHE A 202 8.84 8.99 10.76
C PHE A 202 9.86 7.86 10.98
N GLY A 203 10.63 7.52 9.94
CA GLY A 203 11.69 6.51 10.04
C GLY A 203 11.25 5.05 9.85
N ASP A 204 10.06 4.79 9.31
CA ASP A 204 9.73 3.47 8.77
C ASP A 204 10.69 3.16 7.60
N ILE A 205 11.40 2.03 7.66
CA ILE A 205 12.43 1.68 6.68
C ILE A 205 11.90 1.52 5.25
N ALA A 206 10.62 1.19 5.07
CA ALA A 206 10.01 1.13 3.75
C ALA A 206 9.77 2.55 3.19
N LEU A 207 9.54 3.51 4.09
CA LEU A 207 9.25 4.92 3.78
C LEU A 207 10.52 5.77 3.67
N VAL A 208 11.59 5.46 4.41
CA VAL A 208 12.84 6.25 4.43
C VAL A 208 13.39 6.54 3.02
N PRO A 209 13.45 5.57 2.08
CA PRO A 209 13.89 5.84 0.70
C PRO A 209 12.96 6.74 -0.12
N ALA A 210 11.77 7.05 0.39
CA ALA A 210 10.71 7.87 -0.22
C ALA A 210 10.42 7.49 -1.70
N PRO A 211 9.95 6.26 -1.96
CA PRO A 211 9.77 5.76 -3.32
C PRO A 211 8.73 6.51 -4.15
N TRP A 212 7.87 7.32 -3.52
CA TRP A 212 6.93 8.22 -4.19
C TRP A 212 7.55 9.53 -4.69
N LEU A 213 8.75 9.92 -4.24
CA LEU A 213 9.41 11.16 -4.67
C LEU A 213 10.32 10.91 -5.87
N LYS A 214 10.44 11.86 -6.80
CA LYS A 214 11.34 11.72 -7.97
C LYS A 214 12.82 11.80 -7.61
N HIS A 215 13.16 12.73 -6.73
CA HIS A 215 14.53 13.02 -6.31
C HIS A 215 14.54 13.34 -4.81
N PRO A 216 14.39 12.31 -3.94
CA PRO A 216 14.28 12.53 -2.51
C PRO A 216 15.59 13.10 -1.95
N ARG A 217 15.48 14.11 -1.08
CA ARG A 217 16.62 14.80 -0.44
C ARG A 217 16.89 14.31 0.98
N GLY A 218 18.06 14.62 1.52
CA GLY A 218 18.43 14.23 2.88
C GLY A 218 18.81 12.76 2.99
N ILE A 219 18.79 12.22 4.20
CA ILE A 219 19.16 10.82 4.47
C ILE A 219 18.02 9.88 4.05
N ARG A 220 18.25 9.07 3.02
CA ARG A 220 17.31 8.14 2.39
C ARG A 220 17.83 6.70 2.32
N ASP A 221 19.09 6.50 2.67
CA ASP A 221 19.64 5.17 2.91
C ASP A 221 19.21 4.68 4.30
N ILE A 222 18.79 3.42 4.38
CA ILE A 222 18.23 2.82 5.60
C ILE A 222 19.32 2.63 6.66
N GLU A 223 20.52 2.21 6.28
CA GLU A 223 21.64 2.05 7.20
C GLU A 223 22.08 3.41 7.73
N GLU A 224 22.28 4.37 6.82
CA GLU A 224 22.70 5.73 7.19
C GLU A 224 21.67 6.44 8.08
N TRP A 225 20.38 6.18 7.87
CA TRP A 225 19.31 6.67 8.74
C TRP A 225 19.52 6.21 10.18
N TYR A 226 19.70 4.90 10.40
CA TYR A 226 19.94 4.37 11.74
C TYR A 226 21.25 4.87 12.35
N VAL A 227 22.34 4.87 11.58
CA VAL A 227 23.64 5.37 12.04
C VAL A 227 23.52 6.83 12.48
N SER A 228 22.87 7.68 11.69
CA SER A 228 22.68 9.10 12.00
C SER A 228 21.94 9.32 13.32
N THR A 229 20.88 8.56 13.58
CA THR A 229 20.14 8.68 14.86
C THR A 229 20.95 8.27 16.09
N ALA A 230 21.99 7.46 15.90
CA ALA A 230 22.87 6.99 16.97
C ALA A 230 24.12 7.87 17.16
N THR A 231 24.66 8.43 16.07
CA THR A 231 25.98 9.11 16.08
C THR A 231 25.88 10.63 16.00
N ARG A 232 24.79 11.20 15.47
CA ARG A 232 24.60 12.64 15.23
C ARG A 232 23.55 13.25 16.18
N GLN A 233 23.70 13.01 17.50
CA GLN A 233 22.84 13.56 18.56
C GLN A 233 23.34 14.91 19.08
#